data_AF-A0A9P6QU30-F1
#
_entry.id   AF-A0A9P6QU30-F1
#
_cell.length_a   1.000
_cell.length_b   1.000
_cell.length_c   1.000
_cell.angle_alpha   90.00
_cell.angle_beta   90.00
_cell.angle_gamma   90.00
#
_symmetry.space_group_name_H-M   'P 1'
#
loop_
_entity.id
_entity.type
_entity.pdbx_description
1 polymer ?
#
loop_
_entity_poly.entity_id
_entity_poly.type
_entity_poly.pdbx_seq_one_letter_code
_entity_poly.pdbx_strand_id
1 'polypeptide(L)'
;MPNISLYFVRHGQRIDQVDSSWATTSPCPQDPPLTKLGKLQSQQTGKMIRDFAHEISSSSSLSSPFPQFVGAETNMLKVSASKIQTET
;
A
#
# COMPACT_ATOMS: atom_id res chain seq x y z
N MET A 1 -5.00 -4.49 -25.77
CA MET A 1 -5.79 -3.91 -24.67
C MET A 1 -4.83 -3.26 -23.69
N PRO A 2 -5.16 -2.09 -23.11
CA PRO A 2 -4.30 -1.47 -22.11
C PRO A 2 -4.18 -2.38 -20.87
N ASN A 3 -2.98 -2.45 -20.29
CA ASN A 3 -2.74 -3.16 -19.05
C ASN A 3 -3.16 -2.29 -17.86
N ILE A 4 -4.13 -2.75 -17.08
CA ILE A 4 -4.53 -2.05 -15.85
C ILE A 4 -3.78 -2.70 -14.68
N SER A 5 -2.99 -1.89 -13.96
CA SER A 5 -2.30 -2.33 -12.75
C SER A 5 -3.08 -1.87 -11.52
N LEU A 6 -3.43 -2.83 -10.66
CA LEU A 6 -4.12 -2.57 -9.39
C LEU A 6 -3.14 -2.81 -8.23
N TYR A 7 -3.09 -1.84 -7.32
CA TYR A 7 -2.24 -1.87 -6.14
C TYR A 7 -3.11 -1.76 -4.88
N PHE A 8 -3.01 -2.73 -3.98
CA PHE A 8 -3.63 -2.68 -2.67
C PHE A 8 -2.58 -2.27 -1.64
N VAL A 9 -2.86 -1.20 -0.89
CA VAL A 9 -1.91 -0.59 0.06
C VAL A 9 -2.61 -0.34 1.39
N ARG A 10 -2.00 -0.76 2.49
CA ARG A 10 -2.44 -0.39 3.85
C ARG A 10 -1.99 1.05 4.15
N HIS A 11 -2.80 1.80 4.89
CA HIS A 11 -2.40 3.09 5.41
C HIS A 11 -1.14 2.97 6.30
N GLY A 12 -0.37 4.06 6.42
CA GLY A 12 0.75 4.13 7.36
C GLY A 12 0.30 4.14 8.82
N GLN A 13 1.25 4.24 9.75
CA GLN A 13 0.99 4.27 11.18
C GLN A 13 0.01 5.39 11.59
N ARG A 14 -1.03 5.02 12.33
CA ARG A 14 -2.01 5.94 12.92
C ARG A 14 -1.67 6.26 14.38
N ILE A 15 -2.12 7.40 14.87
CA ILE A 15 -1.81 7.87 16.22
C ILE A 15 -2.44 7.01 17.33
N ASP A 16 -3.62 6.42 17.10
CA ASP A 16 -4.30 5.52 18.04
C ASP A 16 -3.55 4.20 18.26
N GLN A 17 -2.68 3.82 17.32
CA GLN A 17 -1.79 2.66 17.47
C GLN A 17 -0.57 2.96 18.35
N VAL A 18 -0.22 4.25 18.52
CA VAL A 18 0.96 4.70 19.27
C VAL A 18 0.57 5.17 20.66
N ASP A 19 -0.55 5.89 20.76
CA ASP A 19 -1.08 6.43 22.00
C ASP A 19 -2.50 5.91 22.24
N SER A 20 -2.64 4.98 23.20
CA SER A 20 -3.92 4.40 23.58
C SER A 20 -4.87 5.43 24.23
N SER A 21 -4.35 6.55 24.74
CA SER A 21 -5.14 7.62 25.35
C SER A 21 -5.67 8.63 24.32
N TRP A 22 -5.24 8.53 23.06
CA TRP A 22 -5.68 9.41 21.97
C TRP A 22 -7.19 9.45 21.82
N ALA A 23 -7.85 8.29 21.89
CA ALA A 23 -9.29 8.18 21.72
C ALA A 23 -10.09 8.91 22.81
N THR A 24 -9.53 9.12 23.99
CA THR A 24 -10.20 9.80 25.11
C THR A 24 -9.94 11.30 25.11
N THR A 25 -8.80 11.73 24.57
CA THR A 25 -8.34 13.14 24.58
C THR A 25 -8.69 13.90 23.30
N SER A 26 -8.90 13.18 22.19
CA SER A 26 -9.21 13.78 20.89
C SER A 26 -10.67 14.27 20.80
N PRO A 27 -10.92 15.43 20.18
CA PRO A 27 -12.29 15.88 19.87
C PRO A 27 -13.00 15.00 18.84
N CYS A 28 -12.26 14.19 18.06
CA CYS A 28 -12.81 13.23 17.10
C CYS A 28 -12.10 11.88 17.24
N PRO A 29 -12.58 10.97 18.11
CA PRO A 29 -11.95 9.67 18.36
C PRO A 29 -12.05 8.69 17.19
N GLN A 30 -13.12 8.78 16.40
CA GLN A 30 -13.43 7.85 15.31
C GLN A 30 -12.53 7.99 14.06
N ASP A 31 -11.81 9.11 13.91
CA ASP A 31 -10.96 9.37 12.74
C ASP A 31 -9.54 9.79 13.16
N PRO A 32 -8.70 8.85 13.62
CA PRO A 32 -7.38 9.17 14.12
C PRO A 32 -6.40 9.45 12.95
N PRO A 33 -5.63 10.55 13.03
CA PRO A 33 -4.71 10.93 11.98
C PRO A 33 -3.49 9.99 11.86
N LEU A 34 -2.84 10.01 10.70
CA LEU A 34 -1.51 9.42 10.52
C LEU A 34 -0.46 10.17 11.33
N THR A 35 0.45 9.41 11.97
CA THR A 35 1.61 9.98 12.64
C THR A 35 2.58 10.57 11.61
N LYS A 36 3.57 11.35 12.07
CA LYS A 36 4.67 11.82 11.20
C LYS A 36 5.38 10.65 10.49
N LEU A 37 5.55 9.53 11.20
CA LEU A 37 6.12 8.31 10.66
C LEU A 37 5.17 7.66 9.64
N GLY A 38 3.87 7.58 9.93
CA GLY A 38 2.87 7.09 8.98
C GLY A 38 2.82 7.89 7.67
N LYS A 39 3.01 9.21 7.73
CA LYS A 39 3.13 10.06 6.54
C LYS A 39 4.40 9.74 5.73
N LEU A 40 5.53 9.50 6.39
CA LEU A 40 6.78 9.12 5.71
C LEU A 40 6.64 7.75 5.05
N GLN A 41 6.00 6.78 5.71
CA GLN A 41 5.71 5.46 5.14
C GLN A 41 4.88 5.60 3.86
N SER A 42 3.80 6.41 3.87
CA SER A 42 3.00 6.66 2.67
C SER A 42 3.83 7.25 1.51
N GLN A 43 4.75 8.17 1.81
CA GLN A 43 5.67 8.73 0.80
C GLN A 43 6.63 7.68 0.24
N GLN A 44 7.18 6.81 1.10
CA GLN A 44 8.07 5.72 0.68
C GLN A 44 7.31 4.71 -0.19
N THR A 45 6.09 4.33 0.18
CA THR A 45 5.25 3.43 -0.62
C THR A 45 4.93 4.02 -1.99
N GLY A 46 4.64 5.32 -2.09
CA GLY A 46 4.46 5.99 -3.39
C GLY A 46 5.70 5.91 -4.29
N LYS A 47 6.90 6.09 -3.72
CA LYS A 47 8.16 5.90 -4.45
C LYS A 47 8.32 4.46 -4.93
N MET A 48 8.06 3.48 -4.07
CA MET A 48 8.13 2.05 -4.43
C MET A 48 7.16 1.72 -5.58
N ILE A 49 5.91 2.18 -5.53
CA ILE A 49 4.93 1.93 -6.61
C ILE A 49 5.42 2.52 -7.93
N ARG A 50 5.95 3.75 -7.91
CA ARG A 50 6.50 4.39 -9.11
C ARG A 50 7.65 3.57 -9.70
N ASP A 51 8.59 3.17 -8.85
CA ASP A 51 9.78 2.44 -9.28
C ASP A 51 9.38 1.04 -9.83
N PHE A 52 8.44 0.34 -9.17
CA PHE A 52 7.84 -0.89 -9.68
C PHE A 52 7.12 -0.71 -11.02
N ALA A 53 6.36 0.37 -11.19
CA ALA A 53 5.65 0.63 -12.45
C ALA A 53 6.64 0.87 -13.60
N HIS A 54 7.79 1.52 -13.33
CA HIS A 54 8.86 1.67 -14.31
C HIS A 54 9.51 0.33 -14.69
N GLU A 55 9.77 -0.54 -13.71
CA GLU A 55 10.35 -1.87 -13.94
C GLU A 55 9.41 -2.78 -14.74
N ILE A 56 8.11 -2.77 -14.43
CA ILE A 56 7.10 -3.57 -15.17
C ILE A 56 6.95 -3.05 -16.61
N SER A 57 7.10 -1.75 -16.83
CA SER A 57 7.02 -1.17 -18.18
C SER A 57 8.25 -1.51 -19.02
N SER A 58 9.42 -1.70 -18.38
CA SER A 58 10.68 -2.00 -19.05
C SER A 58 10.96 -3.49 -19.21
N SER A 59 10.37 -4.35 -18.37
CA SER A 59 10.55 -5.80 -18.40
C SER A 59 9.26 -6.54 -18.73
N SER A 60 9.24 -7.22 -19.90
CA SER A 60 8.13 -8.07 -20.33
C SER A 60 8.07 -9.44 -19.63
N SER A 61 8.91 -9.67 -18.63
CA SER A 61 9.05 -10.96 -17.93
C SER A 61 8.65 -10.81 -16.46
N LEU A 62 7.44 -11.27 -16.15
CA LEU A 62 6.91 -11.45 -14.80
C LEU A 62 7.77 -12.46 -14.04
N SER A 63 8.80 -11.99 -13.34
CA SER A 63 9.37 -12.70 -12.21
C SER A 63 9.18 -11.83 -10.97
N SER A 64 8.64 -12.44 -9.91
CA SER A 64 8.15 -11.78 -8.70
C SER A 64 9.28 -11.04 -7.97
N PRO A 65 9.29 -9.69 -7.93
CA PRO A 65 10.27 -8.93 -7.17
C PRO A 65 9.63 -8.62 -5.82
N PHE A 66 9.62 -9.59 -4.90
CA PHE A 66 9.41 -9.29 -3.49
C PHE A 66 10.78 -9.15 -2.83
N PRO A 67 11.34 -7.93 -2.72
CA PRO A 67 12.38 -7.70 -1.74
C PRO A 67 11.75 -7.92 -0.35
N GLN A 68 12.17 -8.98 0.34
CA GLN A 68 11.81 -9.27 1.72
C GLN A 68 12.33 -8.14 2.61
N PHE A 69 11.57 -7.06 2.75
CA PHE A 69 11.89 -6.03 3.73
C PHE A 69 11.35 -6.48 5.09
N VAL A 70 12.28 -6.89 5.95
CA VAL A 70 12.08 -7.19 7.37
C VAL A 70 11.66 -5.90 8.06
N GLY A 71 10.36 -5.74 8.27
CA GLY A 71 9.77 -4.60 8.96
C GLY A 71 8.27 -4.64 8.77
N ALA A 72 7.58 -5.26 9.72
CA ALA A 72 6.13 -5.40 9.73
C ALA A 72 5.44 -4.06 9.38
N GLU A 73 4.44 -4.11 8.48
CA GLU A 73 3.16 -3.37 8.55
C GLU A 73 2.55 -2.97 7.19
N THR A 74 3.21 -3.16 6.03
CA THR A 74 2.59 -2.87 4.72
C THR A 74 2.66 -4.04 3.74
N ASN A 75 1.69 -4.95 3.83
CA ASN A 75 1.48 -5.98 2.81
C ASN A 75 0.88 -5.33 1.56
N MET A 76 1.68 -5.16 0.51
CA MET A 76 1.17 -4.89 -0.83
C MET A 76 0.85 -6.22 -1.51
N LEU A 77 -0.43 -6.47 -1.77
CA LEU A 77 -0.87 -7.63 -2.54
C LEU A 77 -1.07 -7.19 -3.99
N LYS A 78 -0.39 -7.85 -4.94
CA LYS A 78 -0.62 -7.69 -6.38
C LYS A 78 -1.58 -8.77 -6.86
N VAL A 79 -2.80 -8.39 -7.23
CA VAL A 79 -3.75 -9.29 -7.89
C VAL A 79 -3.67 -9.06 -9.39
N SER A 80 -3.21 -10.07 -10.14
CA SER A 80 -3.24 -10.07 -11.60
C SER A 80 -4.55 -10.72 -12.06
N ALA A 81 -5.57 -9.92 -12.35
CA ALA A 81 -6.84 -10.42 -12.86
C ALA A 81 -6.65 -10.93 -14.30
N SER A 82 -6.56 -12.24 -14.45
CA SER A 82 -6.59 -12.89 -15.75
C SER A 82 -8.01 -13.41 -15.96
N LYS A 83 -8.74 -12.75 -16.89
CA LYS A 83 -9.98 -13.24 -17.52
C LYS A 83 -11.27 -13.11 -16.68
N ILE A 84 -12.01 -12.02 -16.91
CA ILE A 84 -13.45 -11.98 -16.64
C ILE A 84 -14.11 -12.65 -17.85
N GLN A 85 -14.56 -13.91 -17.71
CA GLN A 85 -15.47 -14.51 -18.68
C GLN A 85 -16.87 -14.00 -18.33
N THR A 86 -17.42 -13.13 -19.17
CA THR A 86 -18.86 -12.87 -19.21
C THR A 86 -19.52 -14.06 -19.90
N GLU A 87 -20.25 -14.86 -19.15
CA GLU A 87 -21.22 -15.80 -19.72
C GLU A 87 -22.49 -15.02 -20.08
N THR A 88 -22.99 -15.28 -21.30
CA THR A 88 -24.19 -14.67 -21.92
C THR A 88 -25.46 -15.36 -21.48
#